data_AF-A0A7C6EVD3-F1
#
_entry.id   AF-A0A7C6EVD3-F1
#
_cell.length_a   1.000
_cell.length_b   1.000
_cell.length_c   1.000
_cell.angle_alpha   90.00
_cell.angle_beta   90.00
_cell.angle_gamma   90.00
#
_symmetry.space_group_name_H-M   'P 1'
#
loop_
_entity.id
_entity.type
_entity.pdbx_description
1 polymer ?
#
loop_
_entity_poly.entity_id
_entity_poly.type
_entity_poly.pdbx_seq_one_letter_code
_entity_poly.pdbx_strand_id
1 'polypeptide(L)'
;MKIFYSILLILGFLASSCIAQNNNFSFEYYTVDNGLSQSSVNCIYQDKKGFIWIGTQDGLNMFDGYSFTVYQHNPLDTNTIS
;
A
#
# COMPACT_ATOMS: atom_id res chain seq x y z
N MET A 1 -45.96 -15.17 -28.79
CA MET A 1 -46.16 -13.98 -27.92
C MET A 1 -45.80 -14.29 -26.46
N LYS A 2 -46.49 -15.20 -25.76
CA LYS A 2 -46.18 -15.53 -24.33
C LYS A 2 -44.73 -15.97 -24.06
N ILE A 3 -44.17 -16.84 -24.91
CA ILE A 3 -42.79 -17.36 -24.77
C ILE A 3 -41.73 -16.24 -24.79
N PHE A 4 -41.96 -15.19 -25.58
CA PHE A 4 -41.03 -14.10 -25.76
C PHE A 4 -40.96 -13.22 -24.50
N TYR A 5 -42.12 -12.91 -23.92
CA TYR A 5 -42.19 -12.18 -22.64
C TYR A 5 -41.57 -12.98 -21.49
N SER A 6 -41.71 -14.30 -21.49
CA SER A 6 -41.05 -15.17 -20.50
C SER A 6 -39.52 -15.11 -20.61
N ILE A 7 -38.98 -15.12 -21.83
CA ILE A 7 -37.53 -14.98 -22.07
C ILE A 7 -37.03 -13.60 -21.66
N LEU A 8 -37.79 -12.54 -21.98
CA LEU A 8 -37.45 -11.17 -21.62
C LEU A 8 -37.41 -10.96 -20.09
N LEU A 9 -38.36 -11.56 -19.36
CA LEU A 9 -38.41 -11.53 -17.89
C LEU A 9 -37.22 -12.26 -17.26
N ILE A 10 -36.83 -13.42 -17.80
CA ILE A 10 -35.67 -14.19 -17.31
C ILE A 10 -34.37 -13.42 -17.54
N LEU A 11 -34.20 -12.81 -18.72
CA LEU A 11 -33.01 -12.01 -19.03
C LEU A 11 -32.91 -10.75 -18.14
N GLY A 12 -34.04 -10.09 -17.86
CA GLY A 12 -34.07 -8.96 -16.92
C GLY A 12 -33.72 -9.35 -15.48
N PHE A 13 -34.17 -10.53 -15.03
CA PHE A 13 -33.87 -11.03 -13.69
C PHE A 13 -32.39 -11.42 -13.53
N LEU A 14 -31.79 -12.01 -14.58
CA LEU A 14 -30.36 -12.34 -14.60
C LEU A 14 -29.46 -11.09 -14.64
N ALA A 15 -29.91 -10.01 -15.29
CA ALA A 15 -29.18 -8.74 -15.33
C ALA A 15 -29.21 -7.96 -14.01
N SER A 16 -30.09 -8.32 -13.07
CA SER A 16 -30.28 -7.62 -11.78
C SER A 16 -29.23 -8.00 -10.71
N SER A 17 -28.36 -8.97 -11.01
CA SER A 17 -27.40 -9.53 -10.06
C SER A 17 -26.00 -8.90 -10.21
N CYS A 18 -25.90 -7.57 -10.12
CA CYS A 18 -24.60 -6.91 -9.99
C CYS A 18 -24.29 -6.66 -8.50
N ILE A 19 -23.46 -7.50 -7.91
CA ILE A 19 -22.90 -7.26 -6.58
C ILE A 19 -21.70 -6.31 -6.78
N ALA A 20 -21.73 -5.14 -6.14
CA ALA A 20 -20.57 -4.25 -6.11
C ALA A 20 -19.41 -4.91 -5.36
N GLN A 21 -18.17 -4.53 -5.69
CA GLN A 21 -16.97 -5.02 -4.99
C GLN A 21 -17.13 -4.82 -3.48
N ASN A 22 -16.88 -5.86 -2.69
CA ASN A 22 -16.93 -5.77 -1.24
C ASN A 22 -15.67 -5.03 -0.74
N ASN A 23 -15.82 -3.85 -0.16
CA ASN A 23 -14.72 -2.95 0.22
C ASN A 23 -14.02 -3.34 1.54
N ASN A 24 -13.69 -4.63 1.69
CA ASN A 24 -12.93 -5.08 2.86
C ASN A 24 -11.44 -4.82 2.62
N PHE A 25 -10.98 -3.64 2.99
CA PHE A 25 -9.55 -3.32 3.00
C PHE A 25 -8.90 -3.90 4.26
N SER A 26 -7.88 -4.74 4.09
CA SER A 26 -6.99 -5.14 5.16
C SER A 26 -5.72 -4.30 5.06
N PHE A 27 -5.25 -3.78 6.18
CA PHE A 27 -4.01 -3.01 6.26
C PHE A 27 -2.98 -3.80 7.06
N GLU A 28 -1.76 -3.83 6.55
CA GLU A 28 -0.59 -4.25 7.31
C GLU A 28 0.07 -3.02 7.91
N TYR A 29 0.52 -3.13 9.15
CA TYR A 29 1.14 -2.03 9.89
C TYR A 29 2.62 -2.29 10.06
N TYR A 30 3.44 -1.41 9.49
CA TYR A 30 4.88 -1.36 9.76
C TYR A 30 5.15 -0.22 10.73
N THR A 31 5.68 -0.58 11.89
CA THR A 31 5.95 0.32 13.02
C THR A 31 7.43 0.32 13.35
N VAL A 32 7.81 1.02 14.43
CA VAL A 32 9.19 1.00 14.94
C VAL A 32 9.63 -0.42 15.30
N ASP A 33 8.73 -1.24 15.82
CA ASP A 33 9.02 -2.65 16.16
C ASP A 33 9.32 -3.50 14.93
N ASN A 34 8.93 -3.06 13.73
CA ASN A 34 9.21 -3.72 12.46
C ASN A 34 10.51 -3.21 11.81
N GLY A 35 11.18 -2.22 12.40
CA GLY A 35 12.44 -1.64 11.91
C GLY A 35 12.34 -0.24 11.31
N LEU A 36 11.16 0.39 11.31
CA LEU A 36 11.03 1.80 10.94
C LEU A 36 11.75 2.67 11.97
N SER A 37 12.57 3.62 11.55
CA SER A 37 13.37 4.43 12.49
C SER A 37 12.52 5.30 13.42
N GLN A 38 11.41 5.85 12.92
CA GLN A 38 10.53 6.74 13.68
C GLN A 38 9.12 6.76 13.09
N SER A 39 8.09 6.89 13.94
CA SER A 39 6.67 6.73 13.56
C SER A 39 6.07 7.86 12.72
N SER A 40 6.66 9.06 12.75
CA SER A 40 6.21 10.23 12.01
C SER A 40 6.83 10.23 10.61
N VAL A 41 6.07 9.71 9.64
CA VAL A 41 6.46 9.69 8.22
C VAL A 41 6.13 11.03 7.56
N ASN A 42 7.13 11.66 6.97
CA ASN A 42 7.01 12.95 6.27
C ASN A 42 6.84 12.76 4.75
N CYS A 43 7.47 11.74 4.17
CA CYS A 43 7.40 11.47 2.73
C CYS A 43 7.65 9.99 2.41
N ILE A 44 7.11 9.56 1.27
CA ILE A 44 7.28 8.21 0.72
C ILE A 44 7.56 8.31 -0.79
N TYR A 45 8.52 7.55 -1.28
CA TYR A 45 8.88 7.48 -2.70
C TYR A 45 9.29 6.06 -3.08
N GLN A 46 8.87 5.57 -4.26
CA GLN A 46 9.35 4.29 -4.79
C GLN A 46 10.35 4.56 -5.93
N ASP A 47 11.51 3.92 -5.88
CA ASP A 47 12.51 4.04 -6.94
C ASP A 47 12.25 3.07 -8.11
N LYS A 48 13.07 3.20 -9.16
CA LYS A 48 12.95 2.37 -10.37
C LYS A 48 13.30 0.89 -10.16
N LYS A 49 13.97 0.54 -9.07
CA LYS A 49 14.29 -0.84 -8.69
C LYS A 49 13.19 -1.47 -7.83
N GLY A 50 12.25 -0.66 -7.36
CA GLY A 50 11.10 -1.10 -6.56
C GLY A 50 11.27 -0.88 -5.05
N PHE A 51 12.40 -0.33 -4.59
CA PHE A 51 12.60 -0.02 -3.17
C PHE A 51 11.70 1.14 -2.75
N ILE A 52 11.13 1.03 -1.54
CA ILE A 52 10.32 2.09 -0.96
C ILE A 52 11.18 2.90 0.01
N TRP A 53 11.35 4.17 -0.30
CA TRP A 53 12.05 5.16 0.50
C TRP A 53 11.06 5.93 1.36
N ILE A 54 11.30 5.97 2.66
CA ILE A 54 10.42 6.60 3.65
C ILE A 54 11.24 7.58 4.49
N GLY A 55 10.96 8.87 4.32
CA GLY A 55 11.56 9.91 5.14
C GLY A 55 10.76 10.09 6.42
N THR A 56 11.40 9.89 7.57
CA THR A 56 10.79 10.10 8.90
C THR A 56 11.33 11.38 9.53
N GLN A 57 10.88 11.72 10.75
CA GLN A 57 11.51 12.81 11.50
C GLN A 57 12.94 12.48 11.96
N ASP A 58 13.30 11.19 12.02
CA ASP A 58 14.60 10.74 12.49
C ASP A 58 15.15 9.63 11.58
N GLY A 59 15.65 10.04 10.42
CA GLY A 59 16.30 9.15 9.46
C GLY A 59 15.48 8.82 8.22
N LEU A 60 16.19 8.27 7.23
CA LEU A 60 15.68 7.80 5.95
C LEU A 60 15.66 6.27 5.96
N ASN A 61 14.51 5.68 5.62
CA ASN A 61 14.31 4.24 5.64
C ASN A 61 14.16 3.73 4.21
N MET A 62 14.88 2.68 3.84
CA MET A 62 14.70 1.96 2.59
C MET A 62 14.10 0.59 2.90
N PHE A 63 12.93 0.31 2.34
CA PHE A 63 12.23 -0.97 2.47
C PHE A 63 12.36 -1.78 1.20
N ASP A 64 12.80 -3.04 1.34
CA ASP A 64 13.00 -3.99 0.24
C ASP A 64 11.82 -4.94 0.00
N GLY A 65 10.75 -4.81 0.79
CA GLY A 65 9.61 -5.73 0.80
C GLY A 65 9.61 -6.71 1.97
N TYR A 66 10.73 -6.83 2.69
CA TYR A 66 10.89 -7.73 3.83
C TYR A 66 11.45 -7.02 5.07
N SER A 67 12.36 -6.06 4.88
CA SER A 67 13.11 -5.41 5.95
C SER A 67 13.43 -3.96 5.63
N PHE A 68 13.71 -3.18 6.68
CA PHE A 68 14.15 -1.79 6.58
C PHE A 68 15.67 -1.69 6.73
N THR A 69 16.30 -0.93 5.83
CA THR A 69 17.63 -0.35 6.05
C THR A 69 17.47 1.10 6.48
N VAL A 70 18.07 1.47 7.60
CA VAL A 70 17.98 2.82 8.18
C VAL A 70 19.26 3.60 7.89
N TYR A 71 19.10 4.79 7.32
CA TYR A 71 20.17 5.76 7.12
C TYR A 71 19.93 6.95 8.05
N GLN A 72 20.92 7.28 8.87
CA GLN A 72 20.89 8.40 9.81
C GLN A 72 22.19 9.19 9.72
N HIS A 73 22.13 10.46 10.13
CA HIS A 73 23.30 11.30 10.24
C HIS A 73 24.15 10.90 11.45
N ASN A 74 25.44 10.66 11.23
CA ASN A 74 26.42 10.53 12.29
C ASN A 74 27.44 11.67 12.16
N PRO A 75 27.52 12.60 13.14
CA PRO A 75 28.44 13.73 13.06
C PRO A 75 29.92 13.32 13.10
N LEU A 76 30.23 12.09 13.50
CA LEU A 76 31.58 11.54 13.55
C LEU A 76 31.95 10.75 12.28
N ASP A 77 31.00 10.50 11.37
CA ASP A 77 31.22 9.78 10.12
C ASP A 77 30.65 10.57 8.93
N THR A 78 31.56 11.17 8.17
CA THR A 78 31.23 12.01 7.00
C THR A 78 30.64 11.25 5.82
N ASN A 79 30.61 9.91 5.85
CA ASN A 79 29.99 9.10 4.80
C ASN A 79 28.50 8.81 5.07
N THR A 80 27.97 9.32 6.17
CA THR A 80 26.54 9.23 6.48
C THR A 80 25.75 10.35 5.80
N ILE A 81 24.44 10.19 5.74
CA ILE A 81 23.56 11.23 5.21
C ILE A 81 23.63 12.48 6.10
N SER A 82 23.61 13.66 5.49
CA SER A 82 23.71 14.96 6.18
C SER A 82 22.38 15.40 6.78
#